data_AF-A0A6A5FFK5-F1
#
_entry.id   AF-A0A6A5FFK5-F1
#
_cell.length_a   1.000
_cell.length_b   1.000
_cell.length_c   1.000
_cell.angle_alpha   90.00
_cell.angle_beta   90.00
_cell.angle_gamma   90.00
#
_symmetry.space_group_name_H-M   'P 1'
#
loop_
_entity.id
_entity.type
_entity.pdbx_description
1 polymer ?
#
loop_
_entity_poly.entity_id
_entity_poly.type
_entity_poly.pdbx_seq_one_letter_code
_entity_poly.pdbx_strand_id
1 'polypeptide(L)'
;MTKGVAGIGKTVLTQKFTLDWAENKANQDIKFTFPFTFRELNVLKERKYSLVELVDYFFSETKEAGICRFEEVVFIFDGLDECRLPLDFHNTEILTDVTESTSVDVLMTNLIRGKLLPSARLWITTRPAAANQIPPECVDMVTEVRGFTDPQKEEYFRKRFRDEEQASRIISHIKTSQSLHIMYHIPVFCLITTTVLEYVLKTREGGELPKTLTEMYIHFLVVQSKVKNIKYDGGAEPDPHWSPESRQMIESLGKLAFEQLQKGNLIFYESDLTECGIDITAASVYSGVSTQIF
;
A
#
# COMPACT_ATOMS: atom_id res chain seq x y z
N MET A 1 -8.54 10.69 10.85
CA MET A 1 -7.37 10.64 9.95
C MET A 1 -6.21 9.92 10.62
N THR A 2 -5.52 9.03 9.91
CA THR A 2 -4.34 8.30 10.39
C THR A 2 -3.11 8.63 9.55
N LYS A 3 -2.06 9.13 10.19
CA LYS A 3 -0.79 9.44 9.52
C LYS A 3 0.32 8.46 9.91
N GLY A 4 1.35 8.39 9.09
CA GLY A 4 2.55 7.60 9.35
C GLY A 4 3.43 7.46 8.12
N VAL A 5 4.70 7.14 8.32
CA VAL A 5 5.68 7.02 7.23
C VAL A 5 5.32 5.89 6.24
N ALA A 6 5.98 5.86 5.09
CA ALA A 6 5.78 4.79 4.10
C ALA A 6 6.10 3.43 4.71
N GLY A 7 5.32 2.40 4.38
CA GLY A 7 5.54 1.03 4.85
C GLY A 7 5.29 0.77 6.34
N ILE A 8 4.82 1.77 7.10
CA ILE A 8 4.62 1.67 8.56
C ILE A 8 3.42 0.79 8.96
N GLY A 9 2.56 0.40 8.01
CA GLY A 9 1.41 -0.48 8.23
C GLY A 9 0.04 0.21 8.26
N LYS A 10 -0.11 1.43 7.70
CA LYS A 10 -1.41 2.12 7.64
C LYS A 10 -2.49 1.32 6.89
N THR A 11 -2.17 0.83 5.68
CA THR A 11 -3.07 0.00 4.86
C THR A 11 -3.41 -1.33 5.54
N VAL A 12 -2.42 -1.97 6.18
CA VAL A 12 -2.66 -3.23 6.91
C VAL A 12 -3.58 -3.01 8.10
N LEU A 13 -3.49 -1.84 8.76
CA LEU A 13 -4.36 -1.49 9.88
C LEU A 13 -5.82 -1.36 9.43
N THR A 14 -6.08 -0.68 8.30
CA THR A 14 -7.44 -0.55 7.77
C THR A 14 -7.97 -1.87 7.24
N GLN A 15 -7.14 -2.68 6.58
CA GLN A 15 -7.50 -4.04 6.17
C GLN A 15 -7.85 -4.93 7.37
N LYS A 16 -7.08 -4.86 8.46
CA LYS A 16 -7.35 -5.63 9.68
C LYS A 16 -8.67 -5.22 10.33
N PHE A 17 -8.96 -3.91 10.35
CA PHE A 17 -10.25 -3.40 10.82
C PHE A 17 -11.41 -3.97 10.01
N THR A 18 -11.32 -3.92 8.67
CA THR A 18 -12.35 -4.48 7.78
C THR A 18 -12.51 -5.98 7.97
N LEU A 19 -11.40 -6.72 8.13
CA LEU A 19 -11.43 -8.17 8.39
C LEU A 19 -12.11 -8.49 9.73
N ASP A 20 -11.75 -7.79 10.81
CA ASP A 20 -12.36 -8.02 12.11
C ASP A 20 -13.84 -7.66 12.16
N TRP A 21 -14.25 -6.62 11.42
CA TRP A 21 -15.66 -6.31 11.22
C TRP A 21 -16.37 -7.44 10.46
N ALA A 22 -15.81 -7.89 9.34
CA ALA A 22 -16.42 -8.93 8.49
C ALA A 22 -16.51 -10.30 9.19
N GLU A 23 -15.55 -10.62 10.06
CA GLU A 23 -15.54 -11.85 10.87
C GLU A 23 -16.34 -11.74 12.18
N ASN A 24 -17.10 -10.66 12.37
CA ASN A 24 -17.87 -10.37 13.58
C ASN A 24 -17.05 -10.35 14.89
N LYS A 25 -15.76 -9.98 14.80
CA LYS A 25 -14.85 -9.91 15.95
C LYS A 25 -14.86 -8.55 16.65
N ALA A 26 -15.12 -7.47 15.92
CA ALA A 26 -15.12 -6.11 16.46
C ALA A 26 -16.05 -5.16 15.67
N ASN A 27 -16.33 -3.98 16.23
CA ASN A 27 -17.03 -2.86 15.58
C ASN A 27 -18.44 -3.19 15.03
N GLN A 28 -19.20 -3.97 15.80
CA GLN A 28 -20.54 -4.44 15.41
C GLN A 28 -21.62 -3.35 15.50
N ASP A 29 -21.27 -2.15 15.97
CA ASP A 29 -22.09 -0.94 15.85
C ASP A 29 -22.11 -0.36 14.43
N ILE A 30 -21.26 -0.87 13.53
CA ILE A 30 -21.17 -0.45 12.13
C ILE A 30 -21.94 -1.43 11.25
N LYS A 31 -22.91 -0.92 10.49
CA LYS A 31 -23.70 -1.74 9.54
C LYS A 31 -22.93 -2.06 8.27
N PHE A 32 -22.21 -1.09 7.72
CA PHE A 32 -21.46 -1.25 6.47
C PHE A 32 -20.10 -0.56 6.55
N THR A 33 -19.10 -1.19 5.94
CA THR A 33 -17.78 -0.58 5.71
C THR A 33 -17.47 -0.59 4.22
N PHE A 34 -17.01 0.54 3.68
CA PHE A 34 -16.64 0.68 2.28
C PHE A 34 -15.19 1.15 2.18
N PRO A 35 -14.23 0.21 2.00
CA PRO A 35 -12.83 0.55 1.80
C PRO A 35 -12.52 0.92 0.35
N PHE A 36 -12.07 2.15 0.15
CA PHE A 36 -11.58 2.68 -1.12
C PHE A 36 -10.09 3.02 -1.01
N THR A 37 -9.34 2.86 -2.09
CA THR A 37 -8.04 3.52 -2.22
C THR A 37 -8.16 4.79 -3.07
N PHE A 38 -7.43 5.85 -2.71
CA PHE A 38 -7.39 7.04 -3.58
C PHE A 38 -6.83 6.73 -4.97
N ARG A 39 -6.00 5.70 -5.07
CA ARG A 39 -5.46 5.20 -6.32
C ARG A 39 -6.54 4.69 -7.26
N GLU A 40 -7.48 3.90 -6.77
CA GLU A 40 -8.64 3.45 -7.55
C GLU A 40 -9.55 4.62 -7.93
N LEU A 41 -9.77 5.57 -7.01
CA LEU A 41 -10.57 6.76 -7.29
C LEU A 41 -9.94 7.64 -8.38
N ASN A 42 -8.61 7.73 -8.45
CA ASN A 42 -7.92 8.50 -9.50
C ASN A 42 -8.24 7.98 -10.91
N VAL A 43 -8.50 6.68 -11.09
CA VAL A 43 -8.86 6.07 -12.39
C VAL A 43 -10.22 6.57 -12.88
N LEU A 44 -11.09 6.98 -11.96
CA LEU A 44 -12.45 7.42 -12.24
C LEU A 44 -12.59 8.94 -12.42
N LYS A 45 -11.50 9.70 -12.35
CA LYS A 45 -11.51 11.17 -12.32
C LYS A 45 -12.21 11.85 -13.51
N GLU A 46 -12.24 11.21 -14.69
CA GLU A 46 -12.85 11.76 -15.92
C GLU A 46 -14.34 11.35 -16.07
N ARG A 47 -14.90 10.66 -15.08
CA ARG A 47 -16.27 10.17 -15.08
C ARG A 47 -17.09 10.84 -13.97
N LYS A 48 -18.41 10.78 -14.12
CA LYS A 48 -19.34 11.24 -13.10
C LYS A 48 -20.06 10.07 -12.47
N TYR A 49 -20.26 10.16 -11.16
CA TYR A 49 -20.93 9.19 -10.34
C TYR A 49 -21.76 9.94 -9.28
N SER A 50 -22.88 9.36 -8.86
CA SER A 50 -23.44 9.61 -7.54
C SER A 50 -22.73 8.77 -6.48
N LEU A 51 -22.96 9.02 -5.20
CA LEU A 51 -22.37 8.18 -4.14
C LEU A 51 -22.86 6.73 -4.24
N VAL A 52 -24.14 6.53 -4.55
CA VAL A 52 -24.72 5.20 -4.75
C VAL A 52 -24.04 4.48 -5.92
N GLU A 53 -23.91 5.15 -7.08
CA GLU A 53 -23.26 4.56 -8.25
C GLU A 53 -21.78 4.26 -8.01
N LEU A 54 -21.07 5.10 -7.24
CA LEU A 54 -19.68 4.89 -6.89
C LEU A 54 -19.51 3.65 -6.00
N VAL A 55 -20.38 3.48 -5.00
CA VAL A 55 -20.37 2.29 -4.14
C VAL A 55 -20.70 1.04 -4.96
N ASP A 56 -21.76 1.07 -5.76
CA ASP A 56 -22.16 -0.06 -6.61
C ASP A 56 -21.08 -0.45 -7.65
N TYR A 57 -20.28 0.51 -8.10
CA TYR A 57 -19.17 0.25 -9.03
C TYR A 57 -18.06 -0.59 -8.40
N PHE A 58 -17.71 -0.35 -7.14
CA PHE A 58 -16.66 -1.07 -6.43
C PHE A 58 -17.17 -2.29 -5.66
N PHE A 59 -18.46 -2.30 -5.29
CA PHE A 59 -19.09 -3.32 -4.45
C PHE A 59 -20.40 -3.78 -5.08
N SER A 60 -20.35 -4.54 -6.18
CA SER A 60 -21.54 -4.95 -6.92
C SER A 60 -22.63 -5.64 -6.08
N GLU A 61 -22.24 -6.28 -4.98
CA GLU A 61 -23.11 -6.93 -4.01
C GLU A 61 -24.06 -5.93 -3.31
N THR A 62 -23.68 -4.65 -3.20
CA THR A 62 -24.58 -3.61 -2.62
C THR A 62 -25.75 -3.33 -3.53
N LYS A 63 -25.52 -3.36 -4.84
CA LYS A 63 -26.55 -3.21 -5.86
C LYS A 63 -27.55 -4.36 -5.81
N GLU A 64 -27.05 -5.59 -5.66
CA GLU A 64 -27.88 -6.79 -5.53
C GLU A 64 -28.72 -6.76 -4.25
N ALA A 65 -28.16 -6.25 -3.16
CA ALA A 65 -28.85 -6.07 -1.88
C ALA A 65 -29.79 -4.83 -1.84
N GLY A 66 -29.81 -4.00 -2.90
CA GLY A 66 -30.62 -2.78 -2.96
C GLY A 66 -30.24 -1.74 -1.91
N ILE A 67 -28.97 -1.68 -1.50
CA ILE A 67 -28.50 -0.76 -0.47
C ILE A 67 -28.43 0.66 -1.07
N CYS A 68 -29.42 1.47 -0.74
CA CYS A 68 -29.47 2.89 -1.09
C CYS A 68 -29.50 3.82 0.14
N ARG A 69 -29.43 3.25 1.35
CA ARG A 69 -29.42 3.97 2.62
C ARG A 69 -28.13 3.72 3.36
N PHE A 70 -27.39 4.80 3.62
CA PHE A 70 -26.11 4.75 4.31
C PHE A 70 -26.26 5.18 5.77
N GLU A 71 -26.86 4.32 6.59
CA GLU A 71 -26.92 4.50 8.05
C GLU A 71 -25.80 3.70 8.73
N GLU A 72 -25.14 4.31 9.73
CA GLU A 72 -24.08 3.65 10.52
C GLU A 72 -22.95 3.07 9.65
N VAL A 73 -22.52 3.86 8.66
CA VAL A 73 -21.52 3.48 7.65
C VAL A 73 -20.16 4.07 7.97
N VAL A 74 -19.11 3.29 7.69
CA VAL A 74 -17.73 3.76 7.67
C VAL A 74 -17.18 3.71 6.25
N PHE A 75 -16.71 4.85 5.75
CA PHE A 75 -15.91 4.90 4.53
C PHE A 75 -14.43 4.98 4.93
N ILE A 76 -13.63 4.08 4.37
CA ILE A 76 -12.18 4.09 4.56
C ILE A 76 -11.56 4.57 3.25
N PHE A 77 -10.76 5.64 3.30
CA PHE A 77 -10.01 6.12 2.14
C PHE A 77 -8.51 5.96 2.41
N ASP A 78 -7.91 4.94 1.82
CA ASP A 78 -6.50 4.63 2.00
C ASP A 78 -5.62 5.41 1.02
N GLY A 79 -4.55 6.02 1.53
CA GLY A 79 -3.50 6.63 0.70
C GLY A 79 -3.81 8.01 0.13
N LEU A 80 -4.23 8.98 0.95
CA LEU A 80 -4.42 10.38 0.49
C LEU A 80 -3.15 10.98 -0.14
N ASP A 81 -1.96 10.55 0.27
CA ASP A 81 -0.69 10.94 -0.38
C ASP A 81 -0.58 10.51 -1.84
N GLU A 82 -1.47 9.65 -2.30
CA GLU A 82 -1.59 9.17 -3.67
C GLU A 82 -2.76 9.83 -4.43
N CYS A 83 -3.53 10.71 -3.78
CA CYS A 83 -4.66 11.41 -4.39
C CYS A 83 -4.20 12.39 -5.49
N ARG A 84 -4.83 12.30 -6.66
CA ARG A 84 -4.63 13.23 -7.79
C ARG A 84 -5.91 14.01 -8.12
N LEU A 85 -6.97 13.81 -7.34
CA LEU A 85 -8.22 14.55 -7.49
C LEU A 85 -8.02 15.99 -6.99
N PRO A 86 -8.51 17.01 -7.72
CA PRO A 86 -8.44 18.40 -7.27
C PRO A 86 -9.47 18.67 -6.17
N LEU A 87 -9.14 18.32 -4.92
CA LEU A 87 -10.04 18.50 -3.78
C LEU A 87 -10.13 19.99 -3.37
N ASP A 88 -11.10 20.73 -3.91
CA ASP A 88 -11.31 22.15 -3.60
C ASP A 88 -12.33 22.34 -2.45
N PHE A 89 -11.84 22.40 -1.22
CA PHE A 89 -12.69 22.56 -0.04
C PHE A 89 -13.37 23.93 0.11
N HIS A 90 -12.97 24.92 -0.69
CA HIS A 90 -13.47 26.29 -0.59
C HIS A 90 -14.54 26.61 -1.64
N ASN A 91 -14.33 26.22 -2.89
CA ASN A 91 -15.22 26.60 -4.00
C ASN A 91 -16.15 25.47 -4.45
N THR A 92 -15.94 24.24 -4.00
CA THR A 92 -16.79 23.11 -4.38
C THR A 92 -18.24 23.33 -3.95
N GLU A 93 -19.15 23.20 -4.91
CA GLU A 93 -20.60 23.26 -4.73
C GLU A 93 -21.06 22.27 -3.65
N ILE A 94 -22.04 22.70 -2.84
CA ILE A 94 -22.57 21.87 -1.76
C ILE A 94 -23.46 20.79 -2.39
N LEU A 95 -23.09 19.53 -2.16
CA LEU A 95 -23.87 18.36 -2.53
C LEU A 95 -24.39 17.67 -1.27
N THR A 96 -25.70 17.42 -1.22
CA THR A 96 -26.37 16.75 -0.09
C THR A 96 -27.20 15.53 -0.51
N ASP A 97 -27.42 15.34 -1.81
CA ASP A 97 -28.15 14.18 -2.34
C ASP A 97 -27.16 13.10 -2.80
N VAL A 98 -27.24 11.92 -2.17
CA VAL A 98 -26.38 10.77 -2.47
C VAL A 98 -26.65 10.14 -3.84
N THR A 99 -27.75 10.49 -4.49
CA THR A 99 -28.17 10.00 -5.81
C THR A 99 -27.82 10.95 -6.96
N GLU A 100 -27.40 12.18 -6.65
CA GLU A 100 -27.02 13.17 -7.66
C GLU A 100 -25.61 12.88 -8.20
N SER A 101 -25.50 12.80 -9.54
CA SER A 101 -24.25 12.45 -10.22
C SER A 101 -23.36 13.66 -10.44
N THR A 102 -22.11 13.58 -9.97
CA THR A 102 -21.11 14.64 -10.10
C THR A 102 -19.70 14.05 -10.29
N SER A 103 -18.67 14.89 -10.43
CA SER A 103 -17.30 14.41 -10.53
C SER A 103 -16.81 13.82 -9.20
N VAL A 104 -15.85 12.89 -9.28
CA VAL A 104 -15.36 12.16 -8.10
C VAL A 104 -14.71 13.11 -7.07
N ASP A 105 -14.03 14.16 -7.51
CA ASP A 105 -13.46 15.19 -6.62
C ASP A 105 -14.53 15.97 -5.84
N VAL A 106 -15.66 16.31 -6.48
CA VAL A 106 -16.79 16.99 -5.83
C VAL A 106 -17.48 16.06 -4.84
N LEU A 107 -17.71 14.79 -5.20
CA LEU A 107 -18.21 13.75 -4.27
C LEU A 107 -17.30 13.65 -3.05
N MET A 108 -15.99 13.49 -3.27
CA MET A 108 -15.05 13.28 -2.19
C MET A 108 -14.95 14.48 -1.26
N THR A 109 -14.91 15.68 -1.82
CA THR A 109 -14.86 16.93 -1.06
C THR A 109 -16.11 17.09 -0.20
N ASN A 110 -17.30 16.81 -0.73
CA ASN A 110 -18.55 16.91 0.04
C ASN A 110 -18.71 15.81 1.10
N LEU A 111 -18.18 14.60 0.86
CA LEU A 111 -18.09 13.57 1.90
C LEU A 111 -17.18 14.06 3.05
N ILE A 112 -15.96 14.50 2.74
CA ILE A 112 -14.98 14.92 3.75
C ILE A 112 -15.46 16.14 4.55
N ARG A 113 -16.19 17.07 3.90
CA ARG A 113 -16.83 18.22 4.57
C ARG A 113 -18.06 17.83 5.41
N GLY A 114 -18.49 16.57 5.36
CA GLY A 114 -19.72 16.09 6.01
C GLY A 114 -21.00 16.71 5.43
N LYS A 115 -20.98 17.14 4.15
CA LYS A 115 -22.16 17.72 3.46
C LYS A 115 -23.01 16.65 2.79
N LEU A 116 -22.37 15.68 2.13
CA LEU A 116 -23.06 14.66 1.35
C LEU A 116 -23.76 13.62 2.23
N LEU A 117 -23.08 13.17 3.29
CA LEU A 117 -23.58 12.15 4.18
C LEU A 117 -23.10 12.39 5.61
N PRO A 118 -23.77 13.31 6.35
CA PRO A 118 -23.28 13.77 7.66
C PRO A 118 -23.19 12.68 8.74
N SER A 119 -23.96 11.61 8.61
CA SER A 119 -23.97 10.47 9.54
C SER A 119 -22.83 9.48 9.32
N ALA A 120 -22.12 9.55 8.19
CA ALA A 120 -21.04 8.63 7.88
C ALA A 120 -19.77 8.98 8.65
N ARG A 121 -19.04 7.96 9.08
CA ARG A 121 -17.70 8.12 9.65
C ARG A 121 -16.67 7.91 8.55
N LEU A 122 -15.67 8.78 8.49
CA LEU A 122 -14.61 8.70 7.49
C LEU A 122 -13.28 8.35 8.15
N TRP A 123 -12.60 7.33 7.64
CA TRP A 123 -11.24 6.99 8.04
C TRP A 123 -10.28 7.13 6.87
N ILE A 124 -9.53 8.23 6.88
CA ILE A 124 -8.52 8.53 5.86
C ILE A 124 -7.13 8.17 6.37
N THR A 125 -6.32 7.47 5.58
CA THR A 125 -4.90 7.24 5.85
C THR A 125 -4.01 8.08 4.93
N THR A 126 -2.85 8.52 5.43
CA THR A 126 -1.95 9.37 4.64
C THR A 126 -0.51 9.39 5.16
N ARG A 127 0.44 9.84 4.35
CA ARG A 127 1.75 10.30 4.84
C ARG A 127 1.63 11.68 5.48
N PRO A 128 2.46 12.02 6.49
CA PRO A 128 2.39 13.32 7.15
C PRO A 128 2.43 14.53 6.20
N ALA A 129 3.22 14.44 5.12
CA ALA A 129 3.38 15.51 4.14
C ALA A 129 2.13 15.81 3.30
N ALA A 130 1.18 14.88 3.20
CA ALA A 130 -0.06 15.04 2.45
C ALA A 130 -1.29 15.27 3.36
N ALA A 131 -1.11 15.24 4.68
CA ALA A 131 -2.21 15.43 5.63
C ALA A 131 -2.84 16.84 5.52
N ASN A 132 -2.06 17.83 5.10
CA ASN A 132 -2.50 19.21 4.88
C ASN A 132 -3.37 19.40 3.62
N GLN A 133 -3.55 18.37 2.79
CA GLN A 133 -4.52 18.43 1.69
C GLN A 133 -5.96 18.51 2.21
N ILE A 134 -6.21 18.07 3.44
CA ILE A 134 -7.52 18.18 4.09
C ILE A 134 -7.46 19.30 5.13
N PRO A 135 -8.40 20.26 5.09
CA PRO A 135 -8.46 21.33 6.08
C PRO A 135 -8.63 20.78 7.51
N PRO A 136 -7.94 21.33 8.52
CA PRO A 136 -8.05 20.87 9.91
C PRO A 136 -9.47 20.85 10.46
N GLU A 137 -10.33 21.76 10.02
CA GLU A 137 -11.74 21.84 10.40
C GLU A 137 -12.59 20.64 9.94
N CYS A 138 -12.10 19.86 8.97
CA CYS A 138 -12.74 18.63 8.51
C CYS A 138 -12.19 17.37 9.23
N VAL A 139 -11.36 17.53 10.27
CA VAL A 139 -10.67 16.42 10.93
C VAL A 139 -10.97 16.40 12.43
N ASP A 140 -11.82 15.46 12.86
CA ASP A 140 -12.16 15.30 14.28
C ASP A 140 -11.03 14.66 15.11
N MET A 141 -10.29 13.73 14.52
CA MET A 141 -9.26 12.96 15.21
C MET A 141 -8.08 12.66 14.30
N VAL A 142 -6.86 12.83 14.83
CA VAL A 142 -5.60 12.44 14.19
C VAL A 142 -4.94 11.34 15.01
N THR A 143 -4.66 10.21 14.37
CA THR A 143 -3.85 9.13 14.94
C THR A 143 -2.55 8.97 14.15
N GLU A 144 -1.51 8.45 14.80
CA GLU A 144 -0.21 8.20 14.18
C GLU A 144 0.19 6.73 14.35
N VAL A 145 0.46 6.05 13.23
CA VAL A 145 1.02 4.70 13.26
C VAL A 145 2.52 4.81 13.44
N ARG A 146 3.00 4.23 14.54
CA ARG A 146 4.42 4.22 14.94
C ARG A 146 5.07 2.85 14.77
N GLY A 147 4.55 1.98 13.90
CA GLY A 147 5.20 0.70 13.60
C GLY A 147 5.38 -0.22 14.82
N PHE A 148 6.42 -1.07 14.78
CA PHE A 148 6.66 -2.08 15.80
C PHE A 148 7.44 -1.56 17.00
N THR A 149 6.96 -1.92 18.19
CA THR A 149 7.71 -1.87 19.45
C THR A 149 8.78 -2.96 19.48
N ASP A 150 9.81 -2.83 20.33
CA ASP A 150 10.90 -3.82 20.40
C ASP A 150 10.41 -5.27 20.64
N PRO A 151 9.44 -5.54 21.53
CA PRO A 151 8.87 -6.89 21.67
C PRO A 151 8.20 -7.40 20.39
N GLN A 152 7.44 -6.54 19.70
CA GLN A 152 6.75 -6.89 18.46
C GLN A 152 7.73 -7.16 17.30
N LYS A 153 8.87 -6.48 17.28
CA LYS A 153 9.94 -6.76 16.31
C LYS A 153 10.40 -8.20 16.44
N GLU A 154 10.75 -8.64 17.65
CA GLU A 154 11.19 -10.02 17.88
C GLU A 154 10.10 -11.04 17.60
N GLU A 155 8.86 -10.75 18.05
CA GLU A 155 7.70 -11.59 17.80
C GLU A 155 7.47 -11.84 16.31
N TYR A 156 7.62 -10.79 15.48
CA TYR A 156 7.51 -10.91 14.02
C TYR A 156 8.50 -11.94 13.47
N PHE A 157 9.77 -11.86 13.86
CA PHE A 157 10.81 -12.80 13.39
C PHE A 157 10.57 -14.22 13.87
N ARG A 158 10.23 -14.40 15.16
CA ARG A 158 9.93 -15.73 15.71
C ARG A 158 8.72 -16.37 15.05
N LYS A 159 7.68 -15.60 14.71
CA LYS A 159 6.52 -16.13 13.97
C LYS A 159 6.86 -16.52 12.54
N ARG A 160 7.85 -15.88 11.92
CA ARG A 160 8.17 -16.04 10.50
C ARG A 160 9.22 -17.11 10.22
N PHE A 161 10.11 -17.37 11.17
CA PHE A 161 11.12 -18.43 11.10
C PHE A 161 10.73 -19.57 12.05
N ARG A 162 10.51 -20.78 11.51
CA ARG A 162 10.10 -21.95 12.30
C ARG A 162 11.21 -22.51 13.18
N ASP A 163 12.46 -22.28 12.77
CA ASP A 163 13.66 -22.70 13.50
C ASP A 163 14.06 -21.58 14.47
N GLU A 164 13.99 -21.87 15.77
CA GLU A 164 14.33 -20.94 16.86
C GLU A 164 15.81 -20.54 16.87
N GLU A 165 16.71 -21.44 16.44
CA GLU A 165 18.14 -21.12 16.35
C GLU A 165 18.39 -20.14 15.21
N GLN A 166 17.74 -20.39 14.06
CA GLN A 166 17.78 -19.48 12.92
C GLN A 166 17.18 -18.11 13.26
N ALA A 167 16.02 -18.08 13.92
CA ALA A 167 15.37 -16.85 14.38
C ALA A 167 16.28 -16.07 15.33
N SER A 168 16.89 -16.75 16.30
CA SER A 168 17.81 -16.14 17.27
C SER A 168 19.05 -15.55 16.60
N ARG A 169 19.65 -16.26 15.63
CA ARG A 169 20.80 -15.77 14.85
C ARG A 169 20.45 -14.51 14.05
N ILE A 170 19.28 -14.48 13.42
CA ILE A 170 18.78 -13.32 12.67
C ILE A 170 18.55 -12.13 13.59
N ILE A 171 17.83 -12.33 14.69
CA ILE A 171 17.55 -11.27 15.67
C ILE A 171 18.87 -10.70 16.22
N SER A 172 19.85 -11.56 16.50
CA SER A 172 21.18 -11.15 16.94
C SER A 172 21.89 -10.28 15.90
N HIS A 173 21.94 -10.72 14.64
CA HIS A 173 22.55 -9.95 13.54
C HIS A 173 21.87 -8.58 13.33
N ILE A 174 20.54 -8.54 13.44
CA ILE A 174 19.77 -7.31 13.33
C ILE A 174 20.16 -6.33 14.44
N LYS A 175 20.32 -6.81 15.68
CA LYS A 175 20.68 -5.98 16.83
C LYS A 175 22.12 -5.48 16.76
N THR A 176 23.04 -6.23 16.15
CA THR A 176 24.45 -5.82 16.02
C THR A 176 24.66 -4.78 14.91
N SER A 177 23.78 -4.73 13.90
CA SER A 177 23.78 -3.64 12.91
C SER A 177 22.82 -2.53 13.31
N GLN A 178 23.36 -1.35 13.67
CA GLN A 178 22.56 -0.19 14.05
C GLN A 178 21.58 0.25 12.95
N SER A 179 22.04 0.25 11.69
CA SER A 179 21.22 0.61 10.52
C SER A 179 20.03 -0.32 10.38
N LEU A 180 20.29 -1.62 10.49
CA LEU A 180 19.26 -2.65 10.49
C LEU A 180 18.31 -2.42 11.67
N HIS A 181 18.80 -2.37 12.90
CA HIS A 181 17.97 -2.25 14.11
C HIS A 181 16.94 -1.10 14.05
N ILE A 182 17.32 0.06 13.52
CA ILE A 182 16.41 1.22 13.35
C ILE A 182 15.29 0.90 12.35
N MET A 183 15.59 0.19 11.27
CA MET A 183 14.63 -0.09 10.20
C MET A 183 13.50 -1.03 10.61
N TYR A 184 13.71 -2.01 11.49
CA TYR A 184 12.67 -2.99 11.88
C TYR A 184 11.53 -2.36 12.68
N HIS A 185 11.65 -1.10 13.03
CA HIS A 185 10.49 -0.34 13.48
C HIS A 185 9.40 -0.25 12.38
N ILE A 186 9.78 -0.28 11.11
CA ILE A 186 8.88 -0.19 9.96
C ILE A 186 8.60 -1.60 9.43
N PRO A 187 7.34 -2.09 9.48
CA PRO A 187 6.99 -3.47 9.11
C PRO A 187 7.46 -3.91 7.71
N VAL A 188 7.44 -3.02 6.70
CA VAL A 188 7.93 -3.37 5.36
C VAL A 188 9.40 -3.79 5.36
N PHE A 189 10.22 -3.17 6.22
CA PHE A 189 11.63 -3.54 6.33
C PHE A 189 11.82 -4.87 7.06
N CYS A 190 10.93 -5.22 7.99
CA CYS A 190 10.91 -6.57 8.58
C CYS A 190 10.66 -7.63 7.50
N LEU A 191 9.72 -7.37 6.60
CA LEU A 191 9.42 -8.26 5.47
C LEU A 191 10.62 -8.40 4.51
N ILE A 192 11.15 -7.27 4.03
CA ILE A 192 12.31 -7.25 3.13
C ILE A 192 13.47 -8.03 3.75
N THR A 193 13.74 -7.77 5.02
CA THR A 193 14.82 -8.45 5.72
C THR A 193 14.60 -9.92 5.81
N THR A 194 13.42 -10.33 6.27
CA THR A 194 13.13 -11.74 6.43
C THR A 194 13.37 -12.46 5.11
N THR A 195 12.84 -11.92 4.01
CA THR A 195 13.02 -12.45 2.66
C THR A 195 14.50 -12.55 2.29
N VAL A 196 15.29 -11.51 2.55
CA VAL A 196 16.73 -11.48 2.24
C VAL A 196 17.53 -12.46 3.10
N LEU A 197 17.36 -12.42 4.42
CA LEU A 197 18.14 -13.25 5.34
C LEU A 197 17.76 -14.72 5.23
N GLU A 198 16.48 -15.04 5.00
CA GLU A 198 16.04 -16.42 4.72
C GLU A 198 16.76 -16.98 3.49
N TYR A 199 16.85 -16.20 2.42
CA TYR A 199 17.53 -16.58 1.19
C TYR A 199 19.05 -16.69 1.37
N VAL A 200 19.69 -15.70 1.99
CA VAL A 200 21.15 -15.69 2.17
C VAL A 200 21.61 -16.84 3.08
N LEU A 201 20.86 -17.15 4.13
CA LEU A 201 21.18 -18.26 5.03
C LEU A 201 21.04 -19.63 4.37
N LYS A 202 20.09 -19.80 3.45
CA LYS A 202 19.91 -21.04 2.68
C LYS A 202 21.00 -21.25 1.62
N THR A 203 21.53 -20.16 1.05
CA THR A 203 22.40 -20.22 -0.13
C THR A 203 23.88 -19.98 0.16
N ARG A 204 24.24 -19.45 1.33
CA ARG A 204 25.64 -19.23 1.73
C ARG A 204 25.97 -20.01 2.99
N GLU A 205 26.77 -21.05 2.85
CA GLU A 205 27.51 -21.62 3.98
C GLU A 205 28.62 -20.63 4.39
N GLY A 206 28.38 -19.81 5.42
CA GLY A 206 29.44 -19.05 6.10
C GLY A 206 29.77 -17.65 5.57
N GLY A 207 28.93 -17.03 4.73
CA GLY A 207 29.12 -15.65 4.27
C GLY A 207 28.66 -14.57 5.28
N GLU A 208 29.23 -13.36 5.20
CA GLU A 208 28.72 -12.20 5.95
C GLU A 208 27.28 -11.86 5.52
N LEU A 209 26.43 -11.61 6.51
CA LEU A 209 25.06 -11.13 6.30
C LEU A 209 25.07 -9.63 5.98
N PRO A 210 24.13 -9.14 5.15
CA PRO A 210 24.04 -7.73 4.80
C PRO A 210 23.87 -6.86 6.04
N LYS A 211 24.58 -5.74 6.10
CA LYS A 211 24.64 -4.81 7.25
C LYS A 211 24.03 -3.46 6.92
N THR A 212 23.95 -3.09 5.64
CA THR A 212 23.46 -1.76 5.20
C THR A 212 22.13 -1.83 4.45
N LEU A 213 21.40 -0.71 4.44
CA LEU A 213 20.17 -0.54 3.63
C LEU A 213 20.39 -0.89 2.16
N THR A 214 21.47 -0.38 1.59
CA THR A 214 21.81 -0.60 0.18
C THR A 214 22.06 -2.08 -0.09
N GLU A 215 22.81 -2.77 0.77
CA GLU A 215 23.01 -4.22 0.65
C GLU A 215 21.68 -4.97 0.76
N MET A 216 20.80 -4.58 1.70
CA MET A 216 19.48 -5.20 1.84
C MET A 216 18.65 -5.08 0.55
N TYR A 217 18.61 -3.89 -0.07
CA TYR A 217 17.89 -3.69 -1.32
C TYR A 217 18.54 -4.41 -2.51
N ILE A 218 19.87 -4.44 -2.60
CA ILE A 218 20.58 -5.21 -3.64
C ILE A 218 20.23 -6.70 -3.51
N HIS A 219 20.32 -7.25 -2.31
CA HIS A 219 19.97 -8.64 -2.07
C HIS A 219 18.49 -8.92 -2.29
N PHE A 220 17.61 -7.98 -1.93
CA PHE A 220 16.18 -8.12 -2.19
C PHE A 220 15.90 -8.21 -3.70
N LEU A 221 16.52 -7.37 -4.52
CA LEU A 221 16.41 -7.45 -5.98
C LEU A 221 16.93 -8.79 -6.52
N VAL A 222 18.04 -9.31 -5.99
CA VAL A 222 18.54 -10.65 -6.34
C VAL A 222 17.51 -11.74 -6.01
N VAL A 223 16.89 -11.67 -4.83
CA VAL A 223 15.84 -12.63 -4.43
C VAL A 223 14.64 -12.54 -5.38
N GLN A 224 14.17 -11.33 -5.70
CA GLN A 224 13.03 -11.16 -6.60
C GLN A 224 13.33 -11.67 -8.01
N SER A 225 14.53 -11.40 -8.53
CA SER A 225 14.96 -11.91 -9.84
C SER A 225 14.97 -13.43 -9.87
N LYS A 226 15.49 -14.08 -8.82
CA LYS A 226 15.45 -15.55 -8.70
C LYS A 226 14.03 -16.12 -8.65
N VAL A 227 13.18 -15.54 -7.81
CA VAL A 227 11.78 -15.97 -7.67
C VAL A 227 11.07 -15.88 -9.02
N LYS A 228 11.33 -14.81 -9.78
CA LYS A 228 10.81 -14.63 -11.13
C LYS A 228 11.34 -15.69 -12.10
N ASN A 229 12.64 -15.93 -12.14
CA ASN A 229 13.26 -16.93 -13.01
C ASN A 229 12.68 -18.35 -12.78
N ILE A 230 12.52 -18.74 -11.51
CA ILE A 230 11.99 -20.06 -11.15
C ILE A 230 10.50 -20.18 -11.52
N LYS A 231 9.70 -19.12 -11.27
CA LYS A 231 8.25 -19.17 -11.49
C LYS A 231 7.84 -19.07 -12.95
N TYR A 232 8.57 -18.30 -13.77
CA TYR A 232 8.11 -17.90 -15.09
C TYR A 232 9.06 -18.28 -16.23
N ASP A 233 10.36 -18.37 -15.96
CA ASP A 233 11.36 -18.68 -16.99
C ASP A 233 11.81 -20.15 -16.95
N GLY A 234 11.23 -20.97 -16.06
CA GLY A 234 11.54 -22.39 -15.92
C GLY A 234 12.94 -22.68 -15.35
N GLY A 235 13.57 -21.68 -14.73
CA GLY A 235 14.92 -21.80 -14.16
C GLY A 235 14.98 -22.64 -12.88
N ALA A 236 16.15 -23.18 -12.59
CA ALA A 236 16.44 -23.94 -11.38
C ALA A 236 17.28 -23.11 -10.38
N GLU A 237 17.34 -23.54 -9.11
CA GLU A 237 18.14 -22.85 -8.07
C GLU A 237 19.62 -22.54 -8.41
N PRO A 238 20.37 -23.38 -9.17
CA PRO A 238 21.75 -23.08 -9.54
C PRO A 238 21.91 -22.04 -10.66
N ASP A 239 20.82 -21.62 -11.31
CA ASP A 239 20.90 -20.70 -12.44
C ASP A 239 21.39 -19.29 -12.03
N PRO A 240 22.06 -18.58 -12.95
CA PRO A 240 22.44 -17.18 -12.74
C PRO A 240 21.24 -16.34 -12.32
N HIS A 241 21.47 -15.46 -11.34
CA HIS A 241 20.39 -14.65 -10.78
C HIS A 241 19.94 -13.55 -11.76
N TRP A 242 20.78 -13.22 -12.74
CA TRP A 242 20.56 -12.18 -13.74
C TRP A 242 20.72 -12.74 -15.14
N SER A 243 19.67 -12.60 -15.95
CA SER A 243 19.73 -12.70 -17.42
C SER A 243 19.91 -11.30 -18.05
N PRO A 244 20.34 -11.20 -19.32
CA PRO A 244 20.36 -9.93 -20.06
C PRO A 244 19.01 -9.19 -20.00
N GLU A 245 17.91 -9.92 -20.17
CA GLU A 245 16.53 -9.39 -20.16
C GLU A 245 16.15 -8.85 -18.78
N SER A 246 16.52 -9.57 -17.70
CA SER A 246 16.25 -9.11 -16.33
C SER A 246 17.01 -7.84 -15.97
N ARG A 247 18.26 -7.70 -16.44
CA ARG A 247 19.06 -6.48 -16.24
C ARG A 247 18.43 -5.30 -16.97
N GLN A 248 18.06 -5.51 -18.23
CA GLN A 248 17.39 -4.48 -19.03
C GLN A 248 16.07 -4.05 -18.38
N MET A 249 15.25 -4.99 -17.90
CA MET A 249 13.99 -4.66 -17.22
C MET A 249 14.22 -3.84 -15.95
N ILE A 250 15.17 -4.21 -15.10
CA ILE A 250 15.48 -3.45 -13.87
C ILE A 250 15.97 -2.04 -14.20
N GLU A 251 16.76 -1.88 -15.26
CA GLU A 251 17.19 -0.57 -15.75
C GLU A 251 15.99 0.28 -16.20
N SER A 252 15.08 -0.29 -16.99
CA SER A 252 13.87 0.40 -17.44
C SER A 252 12.95 0.78 -16.27
N LEU A 253 12.75 -0.11 -15.29
CA LEU A 253 11.97 0.18 -14.08
C LEU A 253 12.64 1.29 -13.25
N GLY A 254 13.98 1.29 -13.16
CA GLY A 254 14.74 2.35 -12.50
C GLY A 254 14.57 3.70 -13.19
N LYS A 255 14.60 3.73 -14.53
CA LYS A 255 14.33 4.92 -15.33
C LYS A 255 12.91 5.45 -15.09
N LEU A 256 11.90 4.58 -15.19
CA LEU A 256 10.50 4.93 -14.92
C LEU A 256 10.33 5.54 -13.53
N ALA A 257 10.87 4.88 -12.51
CA ALA A 257 10.78 5.36 -11.13
C ALA A 257 11.44 6.74 -10.96
N PHE A 258 12.60 6.96 -11.59
CA PHE A 258 13.30 8.25 -11.54
C PHE A 258 12.49 9.36 -12.20
N GLU A 259 12.02 9.16 -13.43
CA GLU A 259 11.28 10.17 -14.19
C GLU A 259 9.95 10.52 -13.52
N GLN A 260 9.22 9.53 -13.01
CA GLN A 260 7.95 9.76 -12.32
C GLN A 260 8.17 10.43 -10.96
N LEU A 261 9.23 10.08 -10.23
CA LEU A 261 9.58 10.76 -8.98
C LEU A 261 9.91 12.24 -9.21
N GLN A 262 10.58 12.59 -10.30
CA GLN A 262 10.83 14.00 -10.68
C GLN A 262 9.53 14.77 -10.96
N LYS A 263 8.50 14.08 -11.49
CA LYS A 263 7.15 14.63 -11.70
C LYS A 263 6.30 14.66 -10.41
N GLY A 264 6.80 14.11 -9.30
CA GLY A 264 6.05 13.96 -8.04
C GLY A 264 5.05 12.80 -8.04
N ASN A 265 5.11 11.92 -9.04
CA ASN A 265 4.20 10.78 -9.20
C ASN A 265 4.76 9.54 -8.50
N LEU A 266 3.98 8.99 -7.57
CA LEU A 266 4.30 7.77 -6.83
C LEU A 266 3.58 6.52 -7.36
N ILE A 267 2.69 6.71 -8.33
CA ILE A 267 1.88 5.66 -8.98
C ILE A 267 2.17 5.73 -10.47
N PHE A 268 2.34 4.56 -11.08
CA PHE A 268 2.57 4.40 -12.51
C PHE A 268 1.34 3.75 -13.13
N TYR A 269 0.88 4.32 -14.24
CA TYR A 269 -0.20 3.78 -15.06
C TYR A 269 0.37 3.08 -16.30
N GLU A 270 -0.44 2.28 -16.98
CA GLU A 270 -0.06 1.62 -18.25
C GLU A 270 0.62 2.56 -19.26
N SER A 271 0.15 3.81 -19.34
CA SER A 271 0.74 4.85 -20.20
C SER A 271 2.18 5.20 -19.81
N ASP A 272 2.47 5.27 -18.51
CA ASP A 272 3.81 5.60 -18.01
C ASP A 272 4.81 4.47 -18.32
N LEU A 273 4.36 3.21 -18.18
CA LEU A 273 5.17 2.04 -18.53
C LEU A 273 5.48 2.03 -20.03
N THR A 274 4.47 2.29 -20.87
CA THR A 274 4.59 2.32 -22.33
C THR A 274 5.53 3.44 -22.80
N GLU A 275 5.45 4.64 -22.19
CA GLU A 275 6.36 5.76 -22.47
C GLU A 275 7.83 5.41 -22.15
N CYS A 276 8.05 4.58 -21.12
CA CYS A 276 9.37 4.06 -20.75
C CYS A 276 9.81 2.84 -21.57
N GLY A 277 9.02 2.40 -22.56
CA GLY A 277 9.33 1.23 -23.40
C GLY A 277 9.22 -0.10 -22.63
N ILE A 278 8.43 -0.13 -21.55
CA ILE A 278 8.20 -1.32 -20.74
C ILE A 278 6.91 -1.99 -21.22
N ASP A 279 7.05 -3.25 -21.64
CA ASP A 279 5.88 -4.08 -21.92
C ASP A 279 5.13 -4.41 -20.62
N ILE A 280 3.83 -4.14 -20.60
CA ILE A 280 2.96 -4.29 -19.42
C ILE A 280 2.93 -5.75 -18.95
N THR A 281 2.86 -6.70 -19.89
CA THR A 281 2.86 -8.12 -19.53
C THR A 281 4.20 -8.52 -18.92
N ALA A 282 5.31 -8.02 -19.44
CA ALA A 282 6.63 -8.25 -18.87
C ALA A 282 6.81 -7.62 -17.48
N ALA A 283 6.26 -6.42 -17.23
CA ALA A 283 6.31 -5.76 -15.92
C ALA A 283 5.51 -6.52 -14.85
N SER A 284 4.37 -7.12 -15.23
CA SER A 284 3.49 -7.86 -14.31
C SER A 284 4.17 -9.09 -13.70
N VAL A 285 5.14 -9.67 -14.41
CA VAL A 285 5.94 -10.82 -13.97
C VAL A 285 6.91 -10.45 -12.83
N TYR A 286 7.30 -9.18 -12.72
CA TYR A 286 8.14 -8.66 -11.64
C TYR A 286 7.31 -8.20 -10.42
N SER A 287 6.30 -8.99 -10.05
CA SER A 287 5.33 -8.71 -8.97
C SER A 287 5.94 -8.40 -7.58
N GLY A 288 7.21 -8.75 -7.35
CA GLY A 288 7.95 -8.40 -6.13
C GLY A 288 8.64 -7.02 -6.14
N VAL A 289 8.67 -6.36 -7.30
CA VAL A 289 9.19 -4.99 -7.50
C VAL A 289 8.05 -4.06 -7.90
N SER A 290 7.16 -4.52 -8.78
CA SER A 290 5.93 -3.85 -9.20
C SER A 290 4.73 -4.52 -8.55
N THR A 291 4.30 -4.03 -7.39
CA THR A 291 3.27 -4.71 -6.58
C THR A 291 1.87 -4.66 -7.17
N GLN A 292 1.58 -3.65 -8.01
CA GLN A 292 0.30 -3.49 -8.72
C GLN A 292 0.46 -2.50 -9.88
N ILE A 293 -0.18 -2.80 -11.02
CA ILE A 293 -0.20 -1.97 -12.23
C ILE A 293 -1.66 -1.53 -12.46
N PHE A 294 -1.87 -0.26 -12.82
CA PHE A 294 -3.20 0.40 -12.93
C PHE A 294 -3.42 1.03 -14.30
#